data_AF-A0A920GFN9-F1
#
_entry.id   AF-A0A920GFN9-F1
#
_cell.length_a   1.000
_cell.length_b   1.000
_cell.length_c   1.000
_cell.angle_alpha   90.00
_cell.angle_beta   90.00
_cell.angle_gamma   90.00
#
_symmetry.space_group_name_H-M   'P 1'
#
loop_
_entity.id
_entity.type
_entity.pdbx_description
1 polymer ?
#
loop_
_entity_poly.entity_id
_entity_poly.type
_entity_poly.pdbx_seq_one_letter_code
_entity_poly.pdbx_strand_id
1 'polypeptide(L)'
;MPPEDDFLTEGVLRSSRFSDIYFSIENGLEEARHVFIRGTGLQHRLSGEGQLIIAETGFGTGLNFLAVIAEVLRQKSRTKIDFISVEGCPPSKQNVAAALRAFPELQKIFDEFLKKWPRRWLGVHHMSFLDGQISLHLHYGEAKQVLPTLDFSADIWFLDGFSPAKNPEIWSSEIIQQIARLSAHKARLATFTVAASVRSSLADAGFTCQRVAGFGRKRDMLIASYMKGFSLEKQLRPRRVLVIGAGIAGCARAGGGKTLGIEAKIFDAARKKKGRGLPGNPAGIVVPFLTVGDMVGMRPVHLLFADTRALFDANDPLGLVSSALTMIRGKSSRQKKIANGVFPLIQPPQSADEISVPVASC
;
A
#
# COMPACT_ATOMS: atom_id res chain seq x y z
N MET A 1 12.11 -3.02 7.60
CA MET A 1 12.43 -2.25 6.37
C MET A 1 13.93 -2.06 6.30
N PRO A 2 14.54 -2.15 5.11
CA PRO A 2 15.94 -1.77 4.94
C PRO A 2 16.17 -0.29 5.27
N PRO A 3 17.38 0.11 5.66
CA PRO A 3 17.71 1.53 5.87
C PRO A 3 17.46 2.33 4.58
N GLU A 4 17.20 3.63 4.74
CA GLU A 4 17.18 4.58 3.62
C GLU A 4 18.52 4.51 2.89
N ASP A 5 18.48 4.48 1.57
CA ASP A 5 19.65 4.43 0.70
C ASP A 5 19.66 5.60 -0.31
N ASP A 6 18.67 6.49 -0.21
CA ASP A 6 18.49 7.63 -1.08
C ASP A 6 19.29 8.86 -0.67
N PHE A 7 19.79 9.58 -1.66
CA PHE A 7 20.48 10.85 -1.47
C PHE A 7 20.31 11.74 -2.70
N LEU A 8 20.50 13.05 -2.51
CA LEU A 8 20.43 14.04 -3.58
C LEU A 8 21.84 14.41 -4.05
N THR A 9 22.01 14.54 -5.36
CA THR A 9 23.19 15.14 -5.97
C THR A 9 22.72 16.09 -7.06
N GLU A 10 23.00 17.38 -6.91
CA GLU A 10 22.56 18.43 -7.85
C GLU A 10 21.04 18.40 -8.11
N GLY A 11 20.25 18.13 -7.06
CA GLY A 11 18.79 18.04 -7.15
C GLY A 11 18.25 16.72 -7.72
N VAL A 12 19.11 15.84 -8.23
CA VAL A 12 18.72 14.51 -8.72
C VAL A 12 18.71 13.50 -7.57
N LEU A 13 17.60 12.79 -7.40
CA LEU A 13 17.48 11.72 -6.41
C LEU A 13 18.10 10.42 -6.90
N ARG A 14 18.95 9.83 -6.06
CA ARG A 14 19.76 8.64 -6.37
C ARG A 14 19.60 7.58 -5.30
N SER A 15 19.72 6.31 -5.68
CA SER A 15 19.90 5.19 -4.75
C SER A 15 21.36 4.81 -4.69
N SER A 16 21.91 4.72 -3.47
CA SER A 16 23.27 4.20 -3.24
C SER A 16 23.34 2.69 -3.46
N ARG A 17 22.29 1.95 -3.09
CA ARG A 17 22.21 0.49 -3.27
C ARG A 17 22.26 0.08 -4.73
N PHE A 18 21.50 0.78 -5.57
CA PHE A 18 21.39 0.44 -6.98
C PHE A 18 22.29 1.27 -7.89
N SER A 19 22.96 2.29 -7.34
CA SER A 19 23.87 3.18 -8.09
C SER A 19 23.21 3.73 -9.36
N ASP A 20 21.98 4.21 -9.21
CA ASP A 20 21.11 4.66 -10.29
C ASP A 20 20.19 5.81 -9.81
N ILE A 21 19.58 6.53 -10.74
CA ILE A 21 18.68 7.65 -10.45
C ILE A 21 17.22 7.18 -10.42
N TYR A 22 16.37 7.84 -9.62
CA TYR A 22 14.93 7.52 -9.62
C TYR A 22 14.22 8.04 -10.87
N PHE A 23 14.56 9.25 -11.32
CA PHE A 23 14.08 9.84 -12.57
C PHE A 23 14.99 11.01 -12.99
N SER A 24 14.90 11.41 -14.26
CA SER A 24 15.51 12.65 -14.75
C SER A 24 14.73 13.86 -14.28
N ILE A 25 15.38 14.85 -13.65
CA ILE A 25 14.71 16.08 -13.21
C ILE A 25 14.18 16.94 -14.37
N GLU A 26 14.82 16.89 -15.54
CA GLU A 26 14.42 17.70 -16.69
C GLU A 26 13.17 17.14 -17.38
N ASN A 27 13.07 15.81 -17.49
CA ASN A 27 12.07 15.17 -18.35
C ASN A 27 11.32 14.00 -17.69
N GLY A 28 11.51 13.76 -16.39
CA GLY A 28 10.98 12.57 -15.72
C GLY A 28 9.46 12.43 -15.81
N LEU A 29 8.72 13.54 -15.67
CA LEU A 29 7.26 13.53 -15.83
C LEU A 29 6.83 13.20 -17.27
N GLU A 30 7.51 13.76 -18.26
CA GLU A 30 7.22 13.45 -19.67
C GLU A 30 7.63 12.04 -20.08
N GLU A 31 8.71 11.50 -19.49
CA GLU A 31 9.09 10.10 -19.63
C GLU A 31 8.01 9.19 -19.03
N ALA A 32 7.51 9.48 -17.82
CA ALA A 32 6.42 8.73 -17.19
C ALA A 32 5.14 8.78 -18.04
N ARG A 33 4.79 9.97 -18.58
CA ARG A 33 3.67 10.14 -19.52
C ARG A 33 3.86 9.34 -20.80
N HIS A 34 5.07 9.30 -21.33
CA HIS A 34 5.38 8.56 -22.55
C HIS A 34 5.30 7.06 -22.35
N VAL A 35 6.07 6.55 -21.39
CA VAL A 35 6.24 5.12 -21.17
C VAL A 35 4.98 4.52 -20.59
N PHE A 36 4.48 5.07 -19.48
CA PHE A 36 3.44 4.43 -18.69
C PHE A 36 2.05 4.89 -19.08
N ILE A 37 1.81 6.20 -19.21
CA ILE A 37 0.46 6.71 -19.53
C ILE A 37 0.08 6.41 -20.99
N ARG A 38 0.91 6.81 -21.95
CA ARG A 38 0.66 6.56 -23.38
C ARG A 38 0.92 5.10 -23.77
N GLY A 39 2.02 4.50 -23.33
CA GLY A 39 2.36 3.11 -23.69
C GLY A 39 1.29 2.08 -23.27
N THR A 40 0.67 2.27 -22.10
CA THR A 40 -0.43 1.40 -21.66
C THR A 40 -1.79 1.80 -22.22
N GLY A 41 -1.89 2.93 -22.93
CA GLY A 41 -3.17 3.46 -23.43
C GLY A 41 -4.11 3.89 -22.30
N LEU A 42 -3.57 4.23 -21.11
CA LEU A 42 -4.34 4.64 -19.94
C LEU A 42 -5.33 5.77 -20.29
N GLN A 43 -4.93 6.70 -21.14
CA GLN A 43 -5.75 7.84 -21.54
C GLN A 43 -7.11 7.41 -22.10
N HIS A 44 -7.14 6.33 -22.91
CA HIS A 44 -8.39 5.78 -23.45
C HIS A 44 -9.18 5.00 -22.39
N ARG A 45 -8.51 4.39 -21.41
CA ARG A 45 -9.21 3.71 -20.31
C ARG A 45 -9.91 4.70 -19.38
N LEU A 46 -9.37 5.91 -19.24
CA LEU A 46 -9.94 6.98 -18.41
C LEU A 46 -11.16 7.68 -19.04
N SER A 47 -11.38 7.57 -20.35
CA SER A 47 -12.56 8.16 -20.99
C SER A 47 -13.86 7.42 -20.71
N GLY A 48 -13.79 6.22 -20.12
CA GLY A 48 -14.96 5.44 -19.72
C GLY A 48 -15.50 5.79 -18.33
N GLU A 49 -16.61 5.16 -17.98
CA GLU A 49 -17.12 5.08 -16.61
C GLU A 49 -16.88 3.67 -16.06
N GLY A 50 -16.22 3.55 -14.92
CA GLY A 50 -15.91 2.22 -14.37
C GLY A 50 -14.85 2.22 -13.28
N GLN A 51 -14.32 1.03 -13.03
CA GLN A 51 -13.20 0.78 -12.13
C GLN A 51 -12.02 0.32 -12.97
N LEU A 52 -10.82 0.75 -12.59
CA LEU A 52 -9.57 0.40 -13.23
C LEU A 52 -8.57 0.01 -12.14
N ILE A 53 -7.92 -1.14 -12.29
CA ILE A 53 -6.83 -1.55 -11.41
C ILE A 53 -5.51 -1.33 -12.14
N ILE A 54 -4.68 -0.43 -11.60
CA ILE A 54 -3.33 -0.18 -12.08
C ILE A 54 -2.37 -0.77 -11.06
N ALA A 55 -1.42 -1.60 -11.50
CA ALA A 55 -0.40 -2.16 -10.62
C ALA A 55 1.01 -1.75 -11.07
N GLU A 56 1.91 -1.64 -10.10
CA GLU A 56 3.29 -1.17 -10.32
C GLU A 56 4.29 -1.98 -9.48
N THR A 57 5.46 -2.22 -10.07
CA THR A 57 6.63 -2.73 -9.35
C THR A 57 7.62 -1.58 -9.18
N GLY A 58 7.94 -1.18 -7.95
CA GLY A 58 8.83 -0.06 -7.68
C GLY A 58 8.12 1.28 -7.66
N PHE A 59 7.60 1.68 -6.51
CA PHE A 59 6.92 2.97 -6.33
C PHE A 59 7.87 4.16 -6.38
N GLY A 60 9.07 4.00 -5.82
CA GLY A 60 10.09 5.02 -5.68
C GLY A 60 9.54 6.32 -5.07
N THR A 61 9.51 7.37 -5.88
CA THR A 61 9.02 8.70 -5.48
C THR A 61 7.52 8.88 -5.64
N GLY A 62 6.83 7.92 -6.28
CA GLY A 62 5.43 8.02 -6.66
C GLY A 62 5.18 8.86 -7.93
N LEU A 63 6.21 9.18 -8.73
CA LEU A 63 6.06 10.04 -9.92
C LEU A 63 5.05 9.48 -10.92
N ASN A 64 5.06 8.17 -11.20
CA ASN A 64 4.08 7.54 -12.10
C ASN A 64 2.65 7.65 -11.54
N PHE A 65 2.48 7.42 -10.23
CA PHE A 65 1.21 7.60 -9.54
C PHE A 65 0.70 9.04 -9.64
N LEU A 66 1.56 10.03 -9.40
CA LEU A 66 1.20 11.44 -9.56
C LEU A 66 0.84 11.79 -11.01
N ALA A 67 1.52 11.20 -12.00
CA ALA A 67 1.19 11.35 -13.41
C ALA A 67 -0.21 10.78 -13.73
N VAL A 68 -0.62 9.67 -13.10
CA VAL A 68 -1.99 9.14 -13.20
C VAL A 68 -3.01 10.12 -12.64
N ILE A 69 -2.78 10.67 -11.43
CA ILE A 69 -3.71 11.66 -10.86
C ILE A 69 -3.84 12.89 -11.77
N ALA A 70 -2.70 13.41 -12.27
CA ALA A 70 -2.69 14.55 -13.17
C ALA A 70 -3.51 14.27 -14.43
N GLU A 71 -3.39 13.06 -15.00
CA GLU A 71 -4.14 12.66 -16.18
C GLU A 71 -5.66 12.54 -15.91
N VAL A 72 -6.04 12.00 -14.75
CA VAL A 72 -7.45 11.93 -14.31
C VAL A 72 -8.05 13.32 -14.21
N LEU A 73 -7.35 14.26 -13.56
CA LEU A 73 -7.78 15.64 -13.42
C LEU A 73 -7.88 16.35 -14.77
N ARG A 74 -6.88 16.17 -15.64
CA ARG A 74 -6.82 16.75 -16.98
C ARG A 74 -8.01 16.32 -17.85
N GLN A 75 -8.37 15.03 -17.81
CA GLN A 75 -9.51 14.49 -18.56
C GLN A 75 -10.86 14.66 -17.87
N LYS A 76 -10.89 15.13 -16.62
CA LYS A 76 -12.09 15.13 -15.77
C LYS A 76 -12.75 13.74 -15.71
N SER A 77 -11.92 12.70 -15.69
CA SER A 77 -12.39 11.31 -15.69
C SER A 77 -13.22 11.03 -14.44
N ARG A 78 -14.23 10.16 -14.57
CA ARG A 78 -15.00 9.60 -13.43
C ARG A 78 -14.62 8.16 -13.11
N THR A 79 -13.61 7.62 -13.79
CA THR A 79 -13.11 6.27 -13.53
C THR A 79 -12.57 6.21 -12.10
N LYS A 80 -12.97 5.18 -11.36
CA LYS A 80 -12.40 4.85 -10.05
C LYS A 80 -11.14 4.03 -10.25
N ILE A 81 -10.07 4.35 -9.53
CA ILE A 81 -8.77 3.69 -9.71
C ILE A 81 -8.32 3.08 -8.39
N ASP A 82 -8.00 1.79 -8.42
CA ASP A 82 -7.17 1.17 -7.39
C ASP A 82 -5.75 1.08 -7.95
N PHE A 83 -4.83 1.84 -7.38
CA PHE A 83 -3.42 1.85 -7.73
C PHE A 83 -2.65 1.02 -6.72
N ILE A 84 -2.10 -0.12 -7.13
CA ILE A 84 -1.42 -1.09 -6.27
C ILE A 84 0.06 -1.07 -6.60
N SER A 85 0.91 -0.62 -5.67
CA SER A 85 2.36 -0.57 -5.92
C SER A 85 3.13 -1.29 -4.83
N VAL A 86 4.29 -1.85 -5.19
CA VAL A 86 5.21 -2.51 -4.26
C VAL A 86 6.53 -1.76 -4.19
N GLU A 87 7.03 -1.52 -2.98
CA GLU A 87 8.27 -0.79 -2.75
C GLU A 87 9.11 -1.47 -1.65
N GLY A 88 10.32 -1.90 -2.01
CA GLY A 88 11.22 -2.59 -1.09
C GLY A 88 12.03 -1.65 -0.21
N CYS A 89 12.37 -0.47 -0.71
CA CYS A 89 13.20 0.53 -0.05
C CYS A 89 12.66 1.94 -0.32
N PRO A 90 11.54 2.33 0.32
CA PRO A 90 10.93 3.63 0.07
C PRO A 90 11.90 4.73 0.49
N PRO A 91 12.14 5.74 -0.37
CA PRO A 91 13.03 6.85 -0.08
C PRO A 91 12.49 7.74 1.06
N SER A 92 13.36 8.57 1.63
CA SER A 92 12.96 9.52 2.66
C SER A 92 11.93 10.53 2.13
N LYS A 93 10.96 10.90 2.99
CA LYS A 93 9.95 11.91 2.66
C LYS A 93 10.59 13.23 2.23
N GLN A 94 11.69 13.61 2.89
CA GLN A 94 12.40 14.86 2.66
C GLN A 94 13.05 14.89 1.27
N ASN A 95 13.74 13.81 0.87
CA ASN A 95 14.39 13.77 -0.42
C ASN A 95 13.38 13.60 -1.56
N VAL A 96 12.31 12.81 -1.37
CA VAL A 96 11.17 12.78 -2.30
C VAL A 96 10.60 14.17 -2.48
N ALA A 97 10.43 14.89 -1.36
CA ALA A 97 9.86 16.22 -1.40
C ALA A 97 10.72 17.20 -2.21
N ALA A 98 12.04 17.14 -2.04
CA ALA A 98 12.98 17.97 -2.78
C ALA A 98 13.04 17.59 -4.26
N ALA A 99 13.04 16.30 -4.60
CA ALA A 99 13.13 15.82 -5.97
C ALA A 99 11.90 16.19 -6.81
N LEU A 100 10.70 16.11 -6.22
CA LEU A 100 9.45 16.39 -6.94
C LEU A 100 9.20 17.88 -7.19
N ARG A 101 9.94 18.79 -6.55
CA ARG A 101 9.90 20.24 -6.86
C ARG A 101 10.30 20.56 -8.30
N ALA A 102 10.98 19.64 -8.99
CA ALA A 102 11.30 19.76 -10.41
C ALA A 102 10.03 19.81 -11.30
N PHE A 103 8.87 19.38 -10.79
CA PHE A 103 7.62 19.29 -11.56
C PHE A 103 6.54 20.21 -10.98
N PRO A 104 6.61 21.54 -11.22
CA PRO A 104 5.66 22.50 -10.65
C PRO A 104 4.21 22.26 -11.08
N GLU A 105 3.98 21.62 -12.22
CA GLU A 105 2.64 21.18 -12.67
C GLU A 105 1.97 20.26 -11.64
N LEU A 106 2.74 19.43 -10.94
CA LEU A 106 2.22 18.47 -9.98
C LEU A 106 2.11 19.04 -8.56
N GLN A 107 2.55 20.27 -8.32
CA GLN A 107 2.74 20.83 -6.97
C GLN A 107 1.53 20.64 -6.07
N LYS A 108 0.32 20.99 -6.55
CA LYS A 108 -0.93 20.85 -5.78
C LYS A 108 -1.24 19.39 -5.40
N ILE A 109 -1.04 18.47 -6.34
CA ILE A 109 -1.29 17.02 -6.12
C ILE A 109 -0.26 16.47 -5.14
N PHE A 110 0.99 16.86 -5.34
CA PHE A 110 2.13 16.43 -4.56
C PHE A 110 2.08 16.94 -3.10
N ASP A 111 1.62 18.17 -2.86
CA ASP A 111 1.46 18.70 -1.49
C ASP A 111 0.45 17.87 -0.68
N GLU A 112 -0.66 17.46 -1.30
CA GLU A 112 -1.64 16.54 -0.69
C GLU A 112 -1.06 15.15 -0.48
N PHE A 113 -0.31 14.64 -1.44
CA PHE A 113 0.37 13.35 -1.36
C PHE A 113 1.39 13.32 -0.21
N LEU A 114 2.21 14.35 -0.04
CA LEU A 114 3.18 14.41 1.05
C LEU A 114 2.55 14.46 2.43
N LYS A 115 1.36 15.04 2.60
CA LYS A 115 0.64 14.98 3.89
C LYS A 115 0.33 13.54 4.29
N LYS A 116 0.12 12.67 3.30
CA LYS A 116 -0.22 11.25 3.46
C LYS A 116 0.97 10.29 3.34
N TRP A 117 2.18 10.81 3.05
CA TRP A 117 3.37 9.97 2.85
C TRP A 117 3.57 9.00 4.04
N PRO A 118 3.55 7.68 3.78
CA PRO A 118 3.47 6.71 4.86
C PRO A 118 4.79 6.56 5.61
N ARG A 119 4.68 6.08 6.85
CA ARG A 119 5.85 5.73 7.67
C ARG A 119 6.49 4.44 7.14
N ARG A 120 7.81 4.30 7.31
CA ARG A 120 8.59 3.17 6.78
C ARG A 120 8.49 1.89 7.63
N TRP A 121 7.30 1.30 7.71
CA TRP A 121 7.12 -0.07 8.22
C TRP A 121 6.59 -1.00 7.13
N LEU A 122 6.87 -2.29 7.26
CA LEU A 122 6.40 -3.34 6.34
C LEU A 122 4.87 -3.43 6.33
N GLY A 123 4.30 -3.85 5.21
CA GLY A 123 2.86 -4.05 5.05
C GLY A 123 2.24 -3.09 4.03
N VAL A 124 0.91 -3.10 3.95
CA VAL A 124 0.16 -2.23 3.03
C VAL A 124 -0.14 -0.89 3.69
N HIS A 125 -0.09 0.19 2.92
CA HIS A 125 -0.48 1.53 3.35
C HIS A 125 -1.58 2.01 2.41
N HIS A 126 -2.77 2.29 2.95
CA HIS A 126 -3.91 2.73 2.18
C HIS A 126 -4.06 4.25 2.23
N MET A 127 -4.13 4.89 1.07
CA MET A 127 -4.33 6.33 0.95
C MET A 127 -5.40 6.62 -0.10
N SER A 128 -6.30 7.55 0.23
CA SER A 128 -7.39 7.97 -0.67
C SER A 128 -7.14 9.39 -1.20
N PHE A 129 -7.38 9.56 -2.49
CA PHE A 129 -7.22 10.82 -3.23
C PHE A 129 -8.48 11.12 -4.04
N LEU A 130 -8.69 12.41 -4.35
CA LEU A 130 -9.84 12.90 -5.12
C LEU A 130 -11.16 12.36 -4.56
N ASP A 131 -11.38 12.56 -3.25
CA ASP A 131 -12.58 12.14 -2.53
C ASP A 131 -12.95 10.65 -2.69
N GLY A 132 -11.92 9.78 -2.73
CA GLY A 132 -12.12 8.32 -2.86
C GLY A 132 -12.30 7.84 -4.29
N GLN A 133 -12.07 8.70 -5.29
CA GLN A 133 -11.96 8.26 -6.67
C GLN A 133 -10.72 7.39 -6.90
N ILE A 134 -9.60 7.73 -6.26
CA ILE A 134 -8.33 7.00 -6.41
C ILE A 134 -7.89 6.47 -5.04
N SER A 135 -7.73 5.15 -4.96
CA SER A 135 -7.19 4.44 -3.81
C SER A 135 -5.77 3.97 -4.12
N LEU A 136 -4.78 4.41 -3.35
CA LEU A 136 -3.40 3.92 -3.41
C LEU A 136 -3.19 2.85 -2.35
N HIS A 137 -2.76 1.66 -2.78
CA HIS A 137 -2.40 0.51 -1.97
C HIS A 137 -0.89 0.33 -2.10
N LEU A 138 -0.14 0.98 -1.22
CA LEU A 138 1.32 0.95 -1.27
C LEU A 138 1.86 -0.13 -0.35
N HIS A 139 2.37 -1.22 -0.92
CA HIS A 139 2.93 -2.33 -0.18
C HIS A 139 4.42 -2.16 0.05
N TYR A 140 4.81 -1.92 1.30
CA TYR A 140 6.20 -1.89 1.71
C TYR A 140 6.71 -3.30 2.03
N GLY A 141 7.69 -3.73 1.24
CA GLY A 141 8.30 -5.06 1.30
C GLY A 141 8.90 -5.47 -0.05
N GLU A 142 9.72 -6.51 -0.03
CA GLU A 142 10.32 -7.05 -1.26
C GLU A 142 9.24 -7.64 -2.16
N ALA A 143 9.28 -7.31 -3.46
CA ALA A 143 8.28 -7.77 -4.43
C ALA A 143 8.11 -9.30 -4.45
N LYS A 144 9.20 -10.05 -4.27
CA LYS A 144 9.20 -11.52 -4.23
C LYS A 144 8.41 -12.09 -3.05
N GLN A 145 8.30 -11.34 -1.96
CA GLN A 145 7.54 -11.73 -0.77
C GLN A 145 6.12 -11.17 -0.81
N VAL A 146 5.95 -9.97 -1.35
CA VAL A 146 4.66 -9.25 -1.35
C VAL A 146 3.73 -9.80 -2.42
N LEU A 147 4.15 -9.83 -3.69
CA LEU A 147 3.27 -10.17 -4.82
C LEU A 147 2.55 -11.53 -4.65
N PRO A 148 3.18 -12.61 -4.14
CA PRO A 148 2.49 -13.88 -3.92
C PRO A 148 1.33 -13.82 -2.91
N THR A 149 1.33 -12.82 -2.01
CA THR A 149 0.29 -12.64 -1.00
C THR A 149 -0.92 -11.83 -1.49
N LEU A 150 -0.82 -11.28 -2.70
CA LEU A 150 -1.87 -10.42 -3.28
C LEU A 150 -2.82 -11.24 -4.15
N ASP A 151 -4.08 -10.80 -4.16
CA ASP A 151 -5.16 -11.37 -4.97
C ASP A 151 -5.97 -10.24 -5.62
N PHE A 152 -5.60 -9.91 -6.86
CA PHE A 152 -6.27 -8.93 -7.70
C PHE A 152 -6.03 -9.25 -9.18
N SER A 153 -6.73 -8.54 -10.07
CA SER A 153 -6.52 -8.62 -11.51
C SER A 153 -6.31 -7.22 -12.09
N ALA A 154 -5.06 -6.85 -12.34
CA ALA A 154 -4.71 -5.53 -12.87
C ALA A 154 -5.04 -5.42 -14.36
N ASP A 155 -5.69 -4.32 -14.72
CA ASP A 155 -5.93 -3.92 -16.09
C ASP A 155 -4.66 -3.34 -16.74
N ILE A 156 -3.84 -2.68 -15.93
CA ILE A 156 -2.63 -2.00 -16.38
C ILE A 156 -1.48 -2.30 -15.43
N TRP A 157 -0.31 -2.59 -16.01
CA TRP A 157 0.95 -2.73 -15.30
C TRP A 157 1.97 -1.66 -15.71
N PHE A 158 2.51 -0.97 -14.71
CA PHE A 158 3.74 -0.19 -14.82
C PHE A 158 4.88 -1.05 -14.30
N LEU A 159 5.57 -1.73 -15.21
CA LEU A 159 6.74 -2.53 -14.85
C LEU A 159 7.95 -1.59 -14.78
N ASP A 160 8.12 -1.01 -13.60
CA ASP A 160 9.15 -0.03 -13.30
C ASP A 160 10.17 -0.56 -12.28
N GLY A 161 11.15 0.28 -11.96
CA GLY A 161 12.25 0.00 -11.04
C GLY A 161 13.60 0.35 -11.65
N PHE A 162 14.66 0.26 -10.84
CA PHE A 162 16.02 0.46 -11.35
C PHE A 162 16.34 -0.52 -12.47
N SER A 163 17.20 -0.09 -13.40
CA SER A 163 17.46 -0.83 -14.64
C SER A 163 17.81 -2.31 -14.41
N PRO A 164 17.48 -3.23 -15.34
CA PRO A 164 17.72 -4.66 -15.14
C PRO A 164 19.16 -5.05 -14.80
N ALA A 165 20.14 -4.28 -15.26
CA ALA A 165 21.54 -4.48 -14.92
C ALA A 165 21.87 -4.10 -13.46
N LYS A 166 21.13 -3.17 -12.87
CA LYS A 166 21.35 -2.65 -11.52
C LYS A 166 20.51 -3.35 -10.46
N ASN A 167 19.30 -3.77 -10.80
CA ASN A 167 18.39 -4.45 -9.87
C ASN A 167 17.75 -5.70 -10.53
N PRO A 168 18.51 -6.73 -10.89
CA PRO A 168 17.99 -7.88 -11.64
C PRO A 168 16.82 -8.62 -10.95
N GLU A 169 16.76 -8.60 -9.61
CA GLU A 169 15.75 -9.31 -8.83
C GLU A 169 14.30 -8.86 -9.14
N ILE A 170 14.04 -7.56 -9.31
CA ILE A 170 12.69 -7.06 -9.63
C ILE A 170 12.24 -7.45 -11.05
N TRP A 171 13.19 -7.82 -11.92
CA TRP A 171 12.96 -8.27 -13.29
C TRP A 171 13.05 -9.79 -13.46
N SER A 172 13.15 -10.52 -12.35
CA SER A 172 13.28 -11.97 -12.36
C SER A 172 12.05 -12.65 -12.96
N SER A 173 12.25 -13.86 -13.48
CA SER A 173 11.17 -14.65 -14.06
C SER A 173 10.03 -14.91 -13.07
N GLU A 174 10.37 -15.07 -11.79
CA GLU A 174 9.46 -15.32 -10.69
C GLU A 174 8.54 -14.12 -10.42
N ILE A 175 9.08 -12.89 -10.47
CA ILE A 175 8.28 -11.67 -10.37
C ILE A 175 7.36 -11.54 -11.59
N ILE A 176 7.88 -11.77 -12.79
CA ILE A 176 7.11 -11.65 -14.02
C ILE A 176 5.98 -12.70 -14.09
N GLN A 177 6.17 -13.90 -13.54
CA GLN A 177 5.12 -14.89 -13.37
C GLN A 177 4.02 -14.41 -12.39
N GLN A 178 4.39 -13.74 -11.30
CA GLN A 178 3.39 -13.13 -10.40
C GLN A 178 2.63 -12.00 -11.10
N ILE A 179 3.30 -11.18 -11.92
CA ILE A 179 2.64 -10.15 -12.74
C ILE A 179 1.62 -10.79 -13.69
N ALA A 180 1.96 -11.89 -14.37
CA ALA A 180 1.02 -12.62 -15.22
C ALA A 180 -0.16 -13.19 -14.43
N ARG A 181 0.08 -13.80 -13.25
CA ARG A 181 -0.96 -14.31 -12.36
C ARG A 181 -1.95 -13.22 -11.93
N LEU A 182 -1.43 -12.03 -11.63
CA LEU A 182 -2.18 -10.87 -11.15
C LEU A 182 -2.71 -9.99 -12.29
N SER A 183 -2.60 -10.42 -13.54
CA SER A 183 -3.07 -9.65 -14.70
C SER A 183 -4.49 -10.06 -15.10
N ALA A 184 -5.34 -9.06 -15.34
CA ALA A 184 -6.67 -9.28 -15.91
C ALA A 184 -6.60 -9.76 -17.36
N HIS A 185 -7.72 -10.28 -17.87
CA HIS A 185 -7.88 -10.46 -19.32
C HIS A 185 -7.70 -9.11 -20.05
N LYS A 186 -6.93 -9.09 -21.13
CA LYS A 186 -6.57 -7.88 -21.91
C LYS A 186 -5.76 -6.84 -21.11
N ALA A 187 -5.05 -7.27 -20.06
CA ALA A 187 -4.17 -6.38 -19.33
C ALA A 187 -3.08 -5.80 -20.25
N ARG A 188 -2.71 -4.54 -20.03
CA ARG A 188 -1.65 -3.84 -20.76
C ARG A 188 -0.49 -3.56 -19.84
N LEU A 189 0.73 -3.76 -20.31
CA LEU A 189 1.95 -3.52 -19.56
C LEU A 189 2.85 -2.57 -20.35
N ALA A 190 3.54 -1.68 -19.67
CA ALA A 190 4.63 -0.90 -20.25
C ALA A 190 5.86 -0.88 -19.34
N THR A 191 7.04 -0.80 -19.94
CA THR A 191 8.31 -0.60 -19.25
C THR A 191 9.29 0.17 -20.13
N PHE A 192 10.19 0.93 -19.49
CA PHE A 192 11.22 1.71 -20.20
C PHE A 192 12.33 0.83 -20.80
N THR A 193 12.48 -0.42 -20.34
CA THR A 193 13.57 -1.31 -20.75
C THR A 193 13.18 -2.19 -21.93
N VAL A 194 14.16 -2.50 -22.79
CA VAL A 194 14.05 -3.47 -23.88
C VAL A 194 15.04 -4.63 -23.73
N ALA A 195 15.54 -4.84 -22.50
CA ALA A 195 16.47 -5.91 -22.19
C ALA A 195 15.91 -7.27 -22.65
N ALA A 196 16.75 -8.06 -23.34
CA ALA A 196 16.33 -9.33 -23.93
C ALA A 196 15.78 -10.30 -22.89
N SER A 197 16.40 -10.37 -21.70
CA SER A 197 15.94 -11.20 -20.58
C SER A 197 14.52 -10.84 -20.14
N VAL A 198 14.22 -9.55 -19.97
CA VAL A 198 12.89 -9.07 -19.57
C VAL A 198 11.85 -9.43 -20.64
N ARG A 199 12.18 -9.19 -21.91
CA ARG A 199 11.29 -9.53 -23.03
C ARG A 199 11.01 -11.03 -23.10
N SER A 200 12.04 -11.87 -22.94
CA SER A 200 11.89 -13.33 -22.92
C SER A 200 11.03 -13.78 -21.75
N SER A 201 11.32 -13.33 -20.52
CA SER A 201 10.52 -13.67 -19.34
C SER A 201 9.05 -13.25 -19.48
N LEU A 202 8.77 -12.09 -20.06
CA LEU A 202 7.39 -11.65 -20.36
C LEU A 202 6.72 -12.58 -21.38
N ALA A 203 7.41 -12.94 -22.46
CA ALA A 203 6.90 -13.85 -23.47
C ALA A 203 6.61 -15.25 -22.89
N ASP A 204 7.54 -15.78 -22.09
CA ASP A 204 7.42 -17.08 -21.41
C ASP A 204 6.24 -17.09 -20.42
N ALA A 205 6.01 -15.97 -19.72
CA ALA A 205 4.84 -15.79 -18.87
C ALA A 205 3.52 -15.60 -19.65
N GLY A 206 3.57 -15.48 -20.98
CA GLY A 206 2.42 -15.43 -21.87
C GLY A 206 2.00 -14.03 -22.33
N PHE A 207 2.82 -13.01 -22.11
CA PHE A 207 2.61 -11.68 -22.67
C PHE A 207 2.99 -11.63 -24.16
N THR A 208 2.21 -10.90 -24.95
CA THR A 208 2.60 -10.53 -26.32
C THR A 208 3.32 -9.19 -26.28
N CYS A 209 4.63 -9.20 -26.53
CA CYS A 209 5.49 -8.02 -26.41
C CYS A 209 5.69 -7.30 -27.76
N GLN A 210 5.72 -5.97 -27.74
CA GLN A 210 6.01 -5.12 -28.89
C GLN A 210 7.01 -4.02 -28.51
N ARG A 211 8.05 -3.83 -29.33
CA ARG A 211 8.96 -2.68 -29.24
C ARG A 211 8.29 -1.47 -29.88
N VAL A 212 8.32 -0.34 -29.19
CA VAL A 212 7.83 0.95 -29.68
C VAL A 212 8.85 2.04 -29.37
N ALA A 213 8.71 3.20 -29.99
CA ALA A 213 9.65 4.32 -29.81
C ALA A 213 9.79 4.70 -28.33
N GLY A 214 11.03 4.73 -27.85
CA GLY A 214 11.37 5.17 -26.49
C GLY A 214 11.25 6.68 -26.33
N PHE A 215 11.46 7.15 -25.09
CA PHE A 215 11.42 8.57 -24.77
C PHE A 215 12.80 9.24 -24.90
N GLY A 216 12.83 10.45 -25.46
CA GLY A 216 14.05 11.25 -25.58
C GLY A 216 15.15 10.53 -26.37
N ARG A 217 16.28 10.24 -25.72
CA ARG A 217 17.43 9.56 -26.34
C ARG A 217 17.29 8.04 -26.41
N LYS A 218 16.34 7.44 -25.66
CA LYS A 218 16.11 5.99 -25.70
C LYS A 218 15.41 5.64 -27.01
N ARG A 219 16.03 4.79 -27.83
CA ARG A 219 15.47 4.39 -29.14
C ARG A 219 14.16 3.64 -29.00
N ASP A 220 14.11 2.69 -28.06
CA ASP A 220 12.97 1.80 -27.89
C ASP A 220 12.57 1.67 -26.42
N MET A 221 11.29 1.35 -26.22
CA MET A 221 10.70 0.86 -24.97
C MET A 221 9.85 -0.38 -25.28
N LEU A 222 9.35 -1.05 -24.25
CA LEU A 222 8.52 -2.26 -24.41
C LEU A 222 7.09 -1.99 -23.93
N ILE A 223 6.13 -2.37 -24.75
CA ILE A 223 4.74 -2.54 -24.35
C ILE A 223 4.36 -4.01 -24.51
N ALA A 224 3.41 -4.48 -23.70
CA ALA A 224 2.91 -5.83 -23.81
C ALA A 224 1.42 -5.94 -23.50
N SER A 225 0.78 -6.99 -24.02
CA SER A 225 -0.61 -7.33 -23.71
C SER A 225 -0.73 -8.76 -23.21
N TYR A 226 -1.68 -9.00 -22.31
CA TYR A 226 -1.94 -10.31 -21.73
C TYR A 226 -3.36 -10.77 -21.99
N MET A 227 -3.50 -11.87 -22.73
CA MET A 227 -4.82 -12.39 -23.15
C MET A 227 -5.29 -13.59 -22.32
N LYS A 228 -4.41 -14.17 -21.49
CA LYS A 228 -4.71 -15.38 -20.70
C LYS A 228 -5.22 -15.08 -19.29
N GLY A 229 -5.29 -13.81 -18.90
CA GLY A 229 -5.76 -13.42 -17.58
C GLY A 229 -7.24 -13.73 -17.40
N PHE A 230 -7.64 -13.90 -16.14
CA PHE A 230 -9.05 -13.94 -15.79
C PHE A 230 -9.52 -12.51 -15.56
N SER A 231 -10.60 -12.11 -16.22
CA SER A 231 -11.41 -11.04 -15.64
C SER A 231 -12.15 -11.69 -14.48
N LEU A 232 -11.78 -11.36 -13.24
CA LEU A 232 -12.71 -11.56 -12.13
C LEU A 232 -14.04 -10.99 -12.61
N GLU A 233 -15.09 -11.82 -12.71
CA GLU A 233 -16.43 -11.30 -12.94
C GLU A 233 -16.60 -10.15 -11.95
N LYS A 234 -17.03 -8.98 -12.44
CA LYS A 234 -17.22 -7.78 -11.59
C LYS A 234 -17.94 -8.24 -10.33
N GLN A 235 -17.19 -8.39 -9.23
CA GLN A 235 -17.79 -8.81 -7.98
C GLN A 235 -18.86 -7.77 -7.70
N LEU A 236 -20.12 -8.20 -7.73
CA LEU A 236 -21.25 -7.31 -7.56
C LEU A 236 -21.07 -6.65 -6.20
N ARG A 237 -20.67 -5.38 -6.20
CA ARG A 237 -20.56 -4.61 -4.96
C ARG A 237 -21.98 -4.46 -4.44
N PRO A 238 -22.31 -5.04 -3.28
CA PRO A 238 -23.67 -4.96 -2.77
C PRO A 238 -23.98 -3.50 -2.48
N ARG A 239 -25.11 -2.98 -2.98
CA ARG A 239 -25.58 -1.63 -2.62
C ARG A 239 -26.08 -1.56 -1.18
N ARG A 240 -26.50 -2.71 -0.64
CA ARG A 240 -27.06 -2.86 0.70
C ARG A 240 -26.48 -4.09 1.38
N VAL A 241 -26.10 -3.94 2.65
CA VAL A 241 -25.65 -5.05 3.49
C VAL A 241 -26.42 -5.09 4.81
N LEU A 242 -26.60 -6.31 5.31
CA LEU A 242 -27.10 -6.57 6.65
C LEU A 242 -25.90 -6.78 7.58
N VAL A 243 -25.85 -6.04 8.69
CA VAL A 243 -24.82 -6.20 9.73
C VAL A 243 -25.50 -6.73 10.98
N ILE A 244 -25.06 -7.89 11.46
CA ILE A 244 -25.56 -8.50 12.71
C ILE A 244 -24.59 -8.15 13.84
N GLY A 245 -25.08 -7.38 14.81
CA GLY A 245 -24.33 -6.81 15.93
C GLY A 245 -24.02 -5.32 15.76
N ALA A 246 -24.29 -4.52 16.78
CA ALA A 246 -24.02 -3.09 16.89
C ALA A 246 -22.85 -2.77 17.84
N GLY A 247 -21.92 -3.72 18.02
CA GLY A 247 -20.62 -3.48 18.65
C GLY A 247 -19.66 -2.72 17.74
N ILE A 248 -18.43 -2.46 18.20
CA ILE A 248 -17.40 -1.69 17.45
C ILE A 248 -17.17 -2.25 16.04
N ALA A 249 -17.09 -3.57 15.89
CA ALA A 249 -16.88 -4.20 14.59
C ALA A 249 -18.06 -3.97 13.63
N GLY A 250 -19.30 -4.14 14.11
CA GLY A 250 -20.50 -3.91 13.29
C GLY A 250 -20.67 -2.46 12.90
N CYS A 251 -20.48 -1.53 13.84
CA CYS A 251 -20.51 -0.10 13.58
C CYS A 251 -19.39 0.34 12.63
N ALA A 252 -18.17 -0.15 12.82
CA ALA A 252 -17.04 0.13 11.92
C ALA A 252 -17.32 -0.41 10.50
N ARG A 253 -17.90 -1.62 10.38
CA ARG A 253 -18.26 -2.19 9.08
C ARG A 253 -19.33 -1.39 8.37
N ALA A 254 -20.37 -0.95 9.09
CA ALA A 254 -21.41 -0.08 8.55
C ALA A 254 -20.86 1.29 8.13
N GLY A 255 -20.00 1.90 8.96
CA GLY A 255 -19.34 3.17 8.66
C GLY A 255 -18.44 3.08 7.42
N GLY A 256 -17.58 2.06 7.34
CA GLY A 256 -16.74 1.81 6.17
C GLY A 256 -17.53 1.41 4.92
N GLY A 257 -18.69 0.75 5.08
CA GLY A 257 -19.61 0.52 3.97
C GLY A 257 -20.15 1.83 3.39
N LYS A 258 -20.55 2.76 4.26
CA LYS A 258 -21.10 4.06 3.86
C LYS A 258 -20.11 4.88 3.03
N THR A 259 -18.81 4.87 3.35
CA THR A 259 -17.78 5.57 2.57
C THR A 259 -17.62 4.98 1.16
N LEU A 260 -17.99 3.71 0.97
CA LEU A 260 -18.02 3.02 -0.32
C LEU A 260 -19.37 3.14 -1.05
N GLY A 261 -20.32 3.90 -0.51
CA GLY A 261 -21.68 4.01 -1.05
C GLY A 261 -22.56 2.77 -0.80
N ILE A 262 -22.18 1.94 0.18
CA ILE A 262 -22.93 0.76 0.60
C ILE A 262 -23.80 1.13 1.80
N GLU A 263 -25.12 1.04 1.64
CA GLU A 263 -26.07 1.23 2.74
C GLU A 263 -26.02 0.01 3.67
N ALA A 264 -25.90 0.24 4.98
CA ALA A 264 -25.86 -0.83 5.98
C ALA A 264 -27.07 -0.75 6.91
N LYS A 265 -27.78 -1.88 7.07
CA LYS A 265 -28.80 -2.05 8.13
C LYS A 265 -28.21 -2.89 9.25
N ILE A 266 -28.16 -2.32 10.45
CA ILE A 266 -27.61 -3.00 11.63
C ILE A 266 -28.74 -3.58 12.47
N PHE A 267 -28.67 -4.88 12.75
CA PHE A 267 -29.56 -5.56 13.69
C PHE A 267 -28.77 -5.98 14.91
N ASP A 268 -29.29 -5.70 16.09
CA ASP A 268 -28.68 -6.10 17.36
C ASP A 268 -29.75 -6.75 18.25
N ALA A 269 -29.35 -7.75 19.03
CA ALA A 269 -30.24 -8.43 19.96
C ALA A 269 -30.66 -7.55 21.15
N ALA A 270 -29.88 -6.50 21.47
CA ALA A 270 -30.15 -5.56 22.54
C ALA A 270 -31.37 -4.67 22.20
N ARG A 271 -32.54 -5.08 22.70
CA ARG A 271 -33.86 -4.48 22.39
C ARG A 271 -34.03 -2.98 22.65
N LYS A 272 -33.18 -2.30 23.43
CA LYS A 272 -33.50 -0.94 23.94
C LYS A 272 -32.38 0.10 24.04
N LYS A 273 -31.11 -0.19 23.73
CA LYS A 273 -30.03 0.83 23.76
C LYS A 273 -29.00 0.57 22.68
N LYS A 274 -28.80 1.54 21.75
CA LYS A 274 -27.69 1.53 20.79
C LYS A 274 -26.37 1.39 21.55
N GLY A 275 -25.49 0.48 21.13
CA GLY A 275 -24.11 0.41 21.60
C GLY A 275 -23.80 -0.45 22.83
N ARG A 276 -24.70 -1.31 23.33
CA ARG A 276 -24.38 -2.29 24.41
C ARG A 276 -23.98 -3.70 23.92
N GLY A 277 -23.69 -3.86 22.62
CA GLY A 277 -23.04 -5.07 22.09
C GLY A 277 -21.55 -5.20 22.47
N LEU A 278 -21.02 -4.28 23.28
CA LEU A 278 -19.69 -4.30 23.90
C LEU A 278 -19.86 -4.18 25.42
N PRO A 279 -18.89 -4.64 26.23
CA PRO A 279 -18.84 -4.29 27.64
C PRO A 279 -18.85 -2.76 27.72
N GLY A 280 -19.77 -2.17 28.49
CA GLY A 280 -19.96 -0.73 28.64
C GLY A 280 -18.80 -0.06 29.39
N ASN A 281 -17.57 -0.37 29.01
CA ASN A 281 -16.36 0.17 29.59
C ASN A 281 -16.31 1.67 29.25
N PRO A 282 -16.20 2.54 30.27
CA PRO A 282 -16.16 3.98 30.04
C PRO A 282 -14.86 4.44 29.35
N ALA A 283 -13.84 3.58 29.31
CA ALA A 283 -12.57 3.83 28.63
C ALA A 283 -12.00 2.54 28.02
N GLY A 284 -11.27 2.69 26.92
CA GLY A 284 -10.53 1.61 26.26
C GLY A 284 -9.10 2.03 25.96
N ILE A 285 -8.16 1.11 26.12
CA ILE A 285 -6.76 1.32 25.74
C ILE A 285 -6.56 0.73 24.35
N VAL A 286 -6.13 1.58 23.41
CA VAL A 286 -5.73 1.14 22.07
C VAL A 286 -4.21 1.16 22.01
N VAL A 287 -3.60 -0.02 21.98
CA VAL A 287 -2.15 -0.21 21.81
C VAL A 287 -1.91 -1.34 20.81
N PRO A 288 -0.88 -1.25 19.96
CA PRO A 288 -0.52 -2.37 19.11
C PRO A 288 0.11 -3.48 19.96
N PHE A 289 -0.22 -4.73 19.67
CA PHE A 289 0.52 -5.86 20.23
C PHE A 289 1.85 -6.00 19.49
N LEU A 290 2.95 -5.78 20.21
CA LEU A 290 4.31 -5.82 19.66
C LEU A 290 4.97 -7.17 19.95
N THR A 291 5.65 -7.72 18.95
CA THR A 291 6.43 -8.96 19.10
C THR A 291 7.92 -8.71 18.84
N VAL A 292 8.79 -9.57 19.39
CA VAL A 292 10.25 -9.41 19.34
C VAL A 292 10.83 -9.68 17.93
N GLY A 293 10.02 -10.15 16.98
CA GLY A 293 10.43 -10.40 15.60
C GLY A 293 9.33 -10.07 14.60
N ASP A 294 9.64 -10.19 13.31
CA ASP A 294 8.67 -10.01 12.24
C ASP A 294 7.80 -11.27 12.09
N MET A 295 6.63 -11.25 12.71
CA MET A 295 5.62 -12.28 12.54
C MET A 295 4.59 -11.83 11.50
N VAL A 296 4.41 -12.61 10.43
CA VAL A 296 3.51 -12.27 9.31
C VAL A 296 2.10 -11.92 9.80
N GLY A 297 1.55 -12.70 10.74
CA GLY A 297 0.22 -12.44 11.34
C GLY A 297 0.13 -11.15 12.16
N MET A 298 1.26 -10.56 12.54
CA MET A 298 1.35 -9.34 13.34
C MET A 298 1.60 -8.08 12.51
N ARG A 299 2.06 -8.21 11.25
CA ARG A 299 2.25 -7.06 10.35
C ARG A 299 0.99 -6.18 10.22
N PRO A 300 -0.23 -6.73 10.12
CA PRO A 300 -1.44 -5.91 10.07
C PRO A 300 -1.70 -5.10 11.35
N VAL A 301 -1.21 -5.53 12.52
CA VAL A 301 -1.53 -4.88 13.81
C VAL A 301 -0.94 -3.47 13.89
N HIS A 302 0.25 -3.26 13.31
CA HIS A 302 0.85 -1.93 13.22
C HIS A 302 0.05 -1.00 12.32
N LEU A 303 -0.37 -1.50 11.17
CA LEU A 303 -1.19 -0.77 10.22
C LEU A 303 -2.56 -0.42 10.82
N LEU A 304 -3.25 -1.42 11.37
CA LEU A 304 -4.56 -1.24 12.00
C LEU A 304 -4.49 -0.22 13.14
N PHE A 305 -3.42 -0.23 13.92
CA PHE A 305 -3.20 0.79 14.94
C PHE A 305 -3.04 2.19 14.34
N ALA A 306 -2.22 2.34 13.30
CA ALA A 306 -2.03 3.62 12.61
C ALA A 306 -3.33 4.13 11.97
N ASP A 307 -4.09 3.27 11.29
CA ASP A 307 -5.37 3.61 10.67
C ASP A 307 -6.42 3.97 11.72
N THR A 308 -6.47 3.23 12.84
CA THR A 308 -7.35 3.55 13.97
C THR A 308 -7.02 4.93 14.55
N ARG A 309 -5.72 5.24 14.69
CA ARG A 309 -5.27 6.56 15.15
C ARG A 309 -5.68 7.67 14.19
N ALA A 310 -5.42 7.51 12.89
CA ALA A 310 -5.82 8.49 11.88
C ALA A 310 -7.34 8.71 11.86
N LEU A 311 -8.13 7.64 12.00
CA LEU A 311 -9.59 7.73 12.09
C LEU A 311 -10.02 8.54 13.32
N PHE A 312 -9.41 8.29 14.48
CA PHE A 312 -9.74 8.99 15.72
C PHE A 312 -9.33 10.46 15.66
N ASP A 313 -8.12 10.76 15.15
CA ASP A 313 -7.63 12.13 15.01
C ASP A 313 -8.51 12.96 14.05
N ALA A 314 -9.07 12.32 12.99
CA ALA A 314 -9.91 13.01 12.01
C ALA A 314 -11.37 13.23 12.44
N ASN A 315 -11.90 12.45 13.39
CA ASN A 315 -13.33 12.45 13.74
C ASN A 315 -13.62 12.82 15.20
N ASP A 316 -12.58 12.95 16.04
CA ASP A 316 -12.66 13.12 17.51
C ASP A 316 -13.90 12.48 18.15
N PRO A 317 -14.13 11.17 17.96
CA PRO A 317 -15.42 10.57 18.29
C PRO A 317 -15.69 10.49 19.80
N LEU A 318 -14.67 10.69 20.66
CA LEU A 318 -14.71 10.35 22.09
C LEU A 318 -13.88 11.27 23.02
N GLY A 319 -13.35 12.42 22.57
CA GLY A 319 -12.48 13.25 23.40
C GLY A 319 -11.15 12.55 23.65
N LEU A 320 -10.38 12.36 22.58
CA LEU A 320 -9.16 11.57 22.61
C LEU A 320 -8.10 12.18 23.55
N VAL A 321 -7.86 11.57 24.71
CA VAL A 321 -6.68 11.89 25.53
C VAL A 321 -5.50 11.06 25.01
N SER A 322 -4.68 11.65 24.13
CA SER A 322 -3.40 11.04 23.78
C SER A 322 -2.39 11.28 24.90
N SER A 323 -1.94 10.21 25.53
CA SER A 323 -0.81 10.25 26.46
C SER A 323 0.21 9.24 25.98
N ALA A 324 1.43 9.71 25.72
CA ALA A 324 2.56 8.81 25.57
C ALA A 324 2.89 8.29 26.96
N LEU A 325 2.50 7.05 27.26
CA LEU A 325 3.09 6.29 28.36
C LEU A 325 4.55 6.03 27.98
N THR A 326 5.41 7.01 28.19
CA THR A 326 6.86 6.82 28.21
C THR A 326 7.09 5.78 29.29
N MET A 327 7.40 4.55 28.90
CA MET A 327 7.71 3.50 29.86
C MET A 327 8.83 3.99 30.77
N ILE A 328 8.46 4.32 32.00
CA ILE A 328 9.38 4.69 33.07
C ILE A 328 10.42 3.57 33.15
N ARG A 329 11.70 3.96 33.20
CA ARG A 329 12.97 3.22 33.06
C ARG A 329 13.13 1.87 33.80
N GLY A 330 12.11 1.32 34.46
CA GLY A 330 12.18 0.11 35.28
C GLY A 330 12.14 -1.24 34.54
N LYS A 331 11.83 -1.30 33.23
CA LYS A 331 11.74 -2.57 32.46
C LYS A 331 12.96 -2.93 31.62
N SER A 332 14.01 -2.12 31.61
CA SER A 332 15.25 -2.39 30.86
C SER A 332 15.94 -3.68 31.32
N SER A 333 15.77 -4.09 32.57
CA SER A 333 16.30 -5.35 33.13
C SER A 333 15.63 -6.59 32.53
N ARG A 334 14.32 -6.53 32.25
CA ARG A 334 13.55 -7.66 31.70
C ARG A 334 13.82 -7.84 30.20
N GLN A 335 13.95 -6.74 29.46
CA GLN A 335 14.35 -6.78 28.04
C GLN A 335 15.82 -7.19 27.86
N LYS A 336 16.74 -6.76 28.75
CA LYS A 336 18.14 -7.26 28.76
C LYS A 336 18.22 -8.76 29.07
N LYS A 337 17.36 -9.28 29.95
CA LYS A 337 17.28 -10.73 30.21
C LYS A 337 16.79 -11.53 29.00
N ILE A 338 15.79 -11.00 28.27
CA ILE A 338 15.29 -11.60 27.02
C ILE A 338 16.36 -11.59 25.91
N ALA A 339 17.12 -10.50 25.78
CA ALA A 339 18.20 -10.38 24.79
C ALA A 339 19.40 -11.30 25.08
N ASN A 340 19.63 -11.65 26.35
CA ASN A 340 20.78 -12.48 26.78
C ASN A 340 20.46 -13.98 26.94
N GLY A 341 19.34 -14.46 26.39
CA GLY A 341 19.09 -15.90 26.20
C GLY A 341 18.83 -16.76 27.45
N VAL A 342 18.77 -16.21 28.65
CA VAL A 342 18.44 -16.98 29.86
C VAL A 342 16.92 -16.96 30.07
N PHE A 343 16.22 -17.89 29.44
CA PHE A 343 14.84 -18.19 29.80
C PHE A 343 14.83 -18.95 31.13
N PRO A 344 14.18 -18.46 32.20
CA PRO A 344 13.86 -19.33 33.31
C PRO A 344 12.90 -20.41 32.81
N LEU A 345 13.11 -21.66 33.23
CA LEU A 345 12.18 -22.76 33.00
C LEU A 345 10.77 -22.29 33.35
N ILE A 346 9.87 -22.36 32.37
CA ILE A 346 8.47 -22.00 32.53
C ILE A 346 7.88 -22.99 33.52
N GLN A 347 7.53 -22.53 34.72
CA GLN A 347 6.69 -23.32 35.59
C GLN A 347 5.35 -23.55 34.89
N PRO A 348 4.74 -24.74 35.02
CA PRO A 348 3.47 -25.05 34.39
C PRO A 348 2.43 -23.97 34.74
N PRO A 349 1.56 -23.59 33.79
CA PRO A 349 0.60 -22.52 34.01
C PRO A 349 -0.34 -22.89 35.15
N GLN A 350 -0.48 -21.98 36.12
CA GLN A 350 -1.50 -22.08 37.16
C GLN A 350 -2.84 -21.61 36.61
N SER A 351 -3.92 -22.34 36.94
CA SER A 351 -5.28 -21.94 36.56
C SER A 351 -5.71 -20.64 37.27
N ALA A 352 -6.70 -19.94 36.72
CA ALA A 352 -7.22 -18.71 37.32
C ALA A 352 -7.75 -18.92 38.76
N ASP A 353 -8.19 -20.14 39.07
CA ASP A 353 -8.66 -20.54 40.39
C ASP A 353 -7.51 -20.61 41.41
N GLU A 354 -6.30 -21.00 40.98
CA GLU A 354 -5.09 -21.10 41.82
C GLU A 354 -4.50 -19.74 42.23
N ILE A 355 -4.88 -18.64 41.56
CA ILE A 355 -4.35 -17.29 41.79
C ILE A 355 -5.32 -16.42 42.62
N SER A 356 -6.44 -17.00 43.08
CA SER A 356 -7.46 -16.31 43.86
C SER A 356 -6.89 -15.84 45.21
N VAL A 357 -6.71 -14.52 45.37
CA VAL A 357 -6.40 -13.86 46.65
C VAL A 357 -7.52 -14.18 47.65
N PRO A 358 -7.24 -14.51 48.93
CA PRO A 358 -8.29 -14.78 49.89
C PRO A 358 -9.17 -13.54 50.04
N VAL A 359 -10.47 -13.73 49.89
CA VAL A 359 -11.47 -12.72 50.28
C VAL A 359 -11.30 -12.53 51.78
N ALA A 360 -10.79 -11.37 52.20
CA ALA A 360 -10.75 -11.00 53.60
C ALA A 360 -12.18 -10.89 54.11
N SER A 361 -12.55 -11.77 55.03
CA SER A 361 -13.76 -11.68 55.83
C SER A 361 -13.59 -10.56 56.88
N CYS A 362 -14.40 -9.51 56.76
CA CYS A 362 -15.05 -8.76 57.85
C CYS A 362 -16.09 -7.82 57.25
#